data_AF-A0A9P5MG14-F1
#
_entry.id   AF-A0A9P5MG14-F1
#
_cell.length_a   1.000
_cell.length_b   1.000
_cell.length_c   1.000
_cell.angle_alpha   90.00
_cell.angle_beta   90.00
_cell.angle_gamma   90.00
#
_symmetry.space_group_name_H-M   'P 1'
#
loop_
_entity.id
_entity.type
_entity.pdbx_description
1 polymer ?
#
loop_
_entity_poly.entity_id
_entity_poly.type
_entity_poly.pdbx_seq_one_letter_code
_entity_poly.pdbx_strand_id
1 'polypeptide(L)'
;MEGQILSKLYDMGVLNLESKLSDVENKLTVAAFCRRRLGVVMTRLKMAETVGSAVKFIEQGHVRVGPDTITDPAYLVTRHMEDFVTWVDTSKLKRTIMKYNDELDDFDLL
;
A
#
# COMPACT_ATOMS: atom_id res chain seq x y z
N MET A 1 28.79 5.31 1.21
CA MET A 1 28.18 3.96 1.29
C MET A 1 27.15 3.88 2.41
N GLU A 2 27.51 4.20 3.66
CA GLU A 2 26.60 4.16 4.81
C GLU A 2 25.30 4.97 4.62
N GLY A 3 25.42 6.26 4.28
CA GLY A 3 24.26 7.13 4.05
C GLY A 3 23.35 6.69 2.89
N GLN A 4 23.89 6.00 1.89
CA GLN A 4 23.10 5.47 0.77
C GLN A 4 22.22 4.30 1.21
N ILE A 5 22.73 3.43 2.09
CA ILE A 5 21.97 2.31 2.64
C ILE A 5 20.83 2.82 3.53
N LEU A 6 21.14 3.77 4.41
CA LEU A 6 20.13 4.38 5.30
C LEU A 6 19.04 5.09 4.51
N SER A 7 19.42 5.89 3.49
CA SER A 7 18.45 6.54 2.59
C SER A 7 17.57 5.52 1.89
N LYS A 8 18.15 4.46 1.31
CA LYS A 8 17.37 3.44 0.59
C LYS A 8 16.38 2.70 1.49
N LEU A 9 16.80 2.34 2.70
CA LEU A 9 15.95 1.66 3.68
C LEU A 9 14.82 2.56 4.19
N TYR A 10 15.09 3.86 4.31
CA TYR A 10 14.09 4.87 4.65
C TYR A 10 13.06 5.06 3.53
N ASP A 11 13.50 5.14 2.26
CA ASP A 11 12.63 5.29 1.09
C ASP A 11 11.74 4.05 0.88
N MET A 12 12.27 2.86 1.15
CA MET A 12 11.48 1.62 1.17
C MET A 12 10.49 1.56 2.35
N GLY A 13 10.63 2.44 3.35
CA GLY A 13 9.76 2.48 4.54
C GLY A 13 10.05 1.37 5.56
N VAL A 14 11.18 0.67 5.45
CA VAL A 14 11.59 -0.39 6.39
C VAL A 14 12.15 0.23 7.67
N LEU A 15 12.87 1.37 7.53
CA LEU A 15 13.36 2.18 8.64
C LEU A 15 12.64 3.54 8.69
N ASN A 16 12.68 4.17 9.85
CA ASN A 16 12.15 5.52 10.10
C ASN A 16 13.28 6.57 10.05
N LEU A 17 12.88 7.84 9.93
CA LEU A 17 13.69 9.00 9.50
C LEU A 17 14.97 9.27 10.34
N GLU A 18 15.03 8.77 11.58
CA GLU A 18 16.16 8.97 12.50
C GLU A 18 16.99 7.69 12.74
N SER A 19 17.12 6.83 11.71
CA SER A 19 17.85 5.58 11.87
C SER A 19 19.37 5.75 11.83
N LYS A 20 20.05 5.27 12.88
CA LYS A 20 21.51 5.10 12.94
C LYS A 20 21.91 3.76 12.32
N LEU A 21 23.19 3.56 12.00
CA LEU A 21 23.63 2.28 11.45
C LEU A 21 23.32 1.07 12.36
N SER A 22 23.36 1.28 13.68
CA SER A 22 22.94 0.28 14.67
C SER A 22 21.50 -0.18 14.51
N ASP A 23 20.62 0.63 13.91
CA ASP A 23 19.23 0.25 13.65
C ASP A 23 19.11 -0.74 12.49
N VAL A 24 20.09 -0.77 11.57
CA VAL A 24 20.12 -1.78 10.51
C VAL A 24 20.34 -3.16 11.12
N GLU A 25 21.15 -3.29 12.16
CA GLU A 25 21.37 -4.56 12.84
C GLU A 25 20.19 -4.94 13.74
N ASN A 26 19.65 -3.97 14.50
CA ASN A 26 18.67 -4.27 15.55
C ASN A 26 17.21 -4.19 15.10
N LYS A 27 16.88 -3.37 14.09
CA LYS A 27 15.49 -3.10 13.67
C LYS A 27 15.12 -3.69 12.31
N LEU A 28 16.10 -4.09 11.50
CA LEU A 28 15.86 -4.71 10.20
C LEU A 28 15.36 -6.16 10.38
N THR A 29 14.06 -6.30 10.54
CA THR A 29 13.40 -7.60 10.71
C THR A 29 12.62 -7.98 9.46
N VAL A 30 12.41 -9.29 9.24
CA VAL A 30 11.51 -9.80 8.20
C VAL A 30 10.10 -9.21 8.33
N ALA A 31 9.65 -9.02 9.57
CA ALA A 31 8.38 -8.39 9.87
C ALA A 31 8.29 -6.93 9.37
N ALA A 32 9.40 -6.18 9.32
CA ALA A 32 9.42 -4.84 8.76
C ALA A 32 9.12 -4.85 7.25
N PHE A 33 9.69 -5.79 6.50
CA PHE A 33 9.38 -5.98 5.08
C PHE A 33 7.95 -6.46 4.85
N CYS A 34 7.47 -7.44 5.64
CA CYS A 34 6.10 -7.93 5.52
C CYS A 34 5.05 -6.84 5.78
N ARG A 35 5.34 -5.86 6.66
CA ARG A 35 4.47 -4.70 6.91
C ARG A 35 4.43 -3.66 5.77
N ARG A 36 5.33 -3.77 4.78
CA ARG A 36 5.35 -2.96 3.56
C ARG A 36 4.69 -3.65 2.37
N ARG A 37 4.22 -4.89 2.52
CA ARG A 37 3.42 -5.57 1.49
C ARG A 37 2.08 -4.87 1.30
N LEU A 38 1.60 -4.80 0.06
CA LEU A 38 0.39 -4.08 -0.33
C LEU A 38 -0.81 -4.45 0.53
N GLY A 39 -1.05 -5.75 0.76
CA GLY A 39 -2.17 -6.21 1.61
C GLY A 39 -2.14 -5.66 3.03
N VAL A 40 -0.96 -5.52 3.64
CA VAL A 40 -0.81 -4.97 4.99
C VAL A 40 -0.92 -3.45 5.00
N VAL A 41 -0.36 -2.80 3.97
CA VAL A 41 -0.45 -1.35 3.79
C VAL A 41 -1.91 -0.92 3.60
N MET A 42 -2.70 -1.65 2.81
CA MET A 42 -4.13 -1.39 2.62
C MET A 42 -4.94 -1.44 3.92
N THR A 43 -4.66 -2.42 4.79
CA THR A 43 -5.32 -2.51 6.10
C THR A 43 -4.92 -1.34 7.01
N ARG A 44 -3.66 -0.89 6.94
CA ARG A 44 -3.19 0.31 7.67
C ARG A 44 -3.87 1.59 7.16
N LEU A 45 -4.06 1.73 5.86
CA LEU A 45 -4.76 2.83 5.19
C LEU A 45 -6.29 2.76 5.32
N LYS A 46 -6.82 1.76 6.05
CA LYS A 46 -8.27 1.55 6.26
C LYS A 46 -9.06 1.29 4.97
N MET A 47 -8.40 0.86 3.89
CA MET A 47 -9.07 0.41 2.66
C MET A 47 -9.72 -0.97 2.82
N ALA A 48 -9.20 -1.79 3.74
CA ALA A 48 -9.74 -3.10 4.05
C ALA A 48 -9.69 -3.33 5.56
N GLU A 49 -10.70 -4.00 6.12
CA GLU A 49 -10.79 -4.28 7.55
C GLU A 49 -9.76 -5.30 8.02
N THR A 50 -9.46 -6.30 7.18
CA THR A 50 -8.51 -7.37 7.48
C THR A 50 -7.54 -7.57 6.33
N VAL A 51 -6.35 -8.11 6.65
CA VAL A 51 -5.34 -8.45 5.63
C VAL A 51 -5.86 -9.52 4.67
N GLY A 52 -6.67 -10.48 5.15
CA GLY A 52 -7.29 -11.50 4.31
C GLY A 52 -8.24 -10.91 3.26
N SER A 53 -9.04 -9.90 3.64
CA SER A 53 -9.89 -9.18 2.67
C SER A 53 -9.04 -8.35 1.69
N ALA A 54 -7.99 -7.67 2.18
CA ALA A 54 -7.08 -6.90 1.34
C ALA A 54 -6.45 -7.77 0.24
N VAL A 55 -5.97 -8.97 0.60
CA VAL A 55 -5.39 -9.94 -0.34
C VAL A 55 -6.40 -10.30 -1.44
N LYS A 56 -7.65 -10.62 -1.06
CA LYS A 56 -8.71 -10.93 -2.04
C LYS A 56 -8.98 -9.78 -3.01
N PHE A 57 -9.03 -8.54 -2.50
CA PHE A 57 -9.27 -7.36 -3.34
C PHE A 57 -8.12 -7.10 -4.33
N ILE A 58 -6.88 -7.34 -3.90
CA ILE A 58 -5.70 -7.25 -4.76
C ILE A 58 -5.74 -8.34 -5.84
N GLU A 59 -5.97 -9.60 -5.47
CA GLU A 59 -6.03 -10.73 -6.42
C GLU A 59 -7.15 -10.56 -7.46
N GLN A 60 -8.26 -9.92 -7.08
CA GLN A 60 -9.36 -9.57 -7.98
C GLN A 60 -9.05 -8.38 -8.90
N GLY A 61 -7.93 -7.67 -8.68
CA GLY A 61 -7.52 -6.53 -9.49
C GLY A 61 -8.27 -5.23 -9.16
N HIS A 62 -8.77 -5.06 -7.94
CA HIS A 62 -9.48 -3.85 -7.54
C HIS A 62 -8.58 -2.69 -7.12
N VAL A 63 -7.28 -2.94 -6.97
CA VAL A 63 -6.31 -2.00 -6.38
C VAL A 63 -5.28 -1.60 -7.41
N ARG A 64 -4.97 -0.31 -7.47
CA ARG A 64 -3.86 0.25 -8.23
C ARG A 64 -2.90 1.02 -7.34
N VAL A 65 -1.66 1.10 -7.77
CA VAL A 65 -0.64 1.94 -7.13
C VAL A 65 -0.12 2.89 -8.20
N GLY A 66 -0.52 4.17 -8.10
CA GLY A 66 -0.36 5.11 -9.21
C GLY A 66 -1.22 4.69 -10.42
N PRO A 67 -0.68 4.65 -11.65
CA PRO A 67 -1.43 4.25 -12.83
C PRO A 67 -1.63 2.73 -12.96
N ASP A 68 -0.77 1.94 -12.31
CA ASP A 68 -0.68 0.50 -12.57
C ASP A 68 -1.58 -0.31 -11.63
N THR A 69 -2.40 -1.19 -12.21
CA THR A 69 -3.22 -2.15 -11.44
C THR A 69 -2.33 -3.29 -10.94
N ILE A 70 -2.39 -3.56 -9.63
CA ILE A 70 -1.54 -4.56 -8.99
C ILE A 70 -2.39 -5.78 -8.61
N THR A 71 -1.97 -6.95 -9.06
CA THR A 71 -2.62 -8.24 -8.76
C THR A 71 -1.82 -9.12 -7.81
N ASP A 72 -0.56 -8.78 -7.52
CA ASP A 72 0.29 -9.52 -6.59
C ASP A 72 0.21 -8.92 -5.16
N PRO A 73 -0.33 -9.67 -4.16
CA PRO A 73 -0.37 -9.23 -2.78
C PRO A 73 1.02 -9.09 -2.12
N ALA A 74 2.06 -9.68 -2.70
CA ALA A 74 3.45 -9.56 -2.26
C ALA A 74 4.14 -8.27 -2.72
N TYR A 75 3.47 -7.44 -3.54
CA TYR A 75 4.01 -6.16 -3.98
C TYR A 75 4.43 -5.29 -2.79
N LEU A 76 5.68 -4.82 -2.82
CA LEU A 76 6.26 -3.97 -1.79
C LEU A 76 6.02 -2.50 -2.11
N VAL A 77 5.25 -1.84 -1.26
CA VAL A 77 4.92 -0.42 -1.42
C VAL A 77 6.00 0.42 -0.74
N THR A 78 6.68 1.27 -1.50
CA THR A 78 7.65 2.24 -0.96
C THR A 78 6.93 3.37 -0.23
N ARG A 79 7.66 4.16 0.56
CA ARG A 79 7.07 5.26 1.34
C ARG A 79 6.38 6.29 0.44
N HIS A 80 6.99 6.62 -0.69
CA HIS A 80 6.44 7.58 -1.66
C HIS A 80 5.26 7.03 -2.47
N MET A 81 5.21 5.72 -2.71
CA MET A 81 4.12 5.10 -3.47
C MET A 81 2.88 4.85 -2.61
N GLU A 82 2.99 4.94 -1.28
CA GLU A 82 1.89 4.70 -0.35
C GLU A 82 0.72 5.67 -0.56
N ASP A 83 1.01 6.93 -0.89
CA ASP A 83 -0.02 7.96 -1.15
C ASP A 83 -0.81 7.72 -2.45
N PHE A 84 -0.28 6.89 -3.34
CA PHE A 84 -0.90 6.56 -4.62
C PHE A 84 -1.62 5.20 -4.62
N VAL A 85 -1.74 4.54 -3.45
CA VAL A 85 -2.52 3.32 -3.31
C VAL A 85 -4.01 3.68 -3.29
N THR A 86 -4.74 3.28 -4.32
CA THR A 86 -6.17 3.58 -4.44
C THR A 86 -6.93 2.48 -5.18
N TRP A 87 -8.24 2.59 -5.22
CA TRP A 87 -9.08 1.69 -6.01
C TRP A 87 -8.93 2.00 -7.51
N VAL A 88 -9.03 0.96 -8.34
CA VAL A 88 -9.23 1.13 -9.78
C VAL A 88 -10.56 1.85 -10.03
N ASP A 89 -10.62 2.71 -11.04
CA ASP A 89 -11.79 3.55 -11.29
C ASP A 89 -13.06 2.75 -11.60
N THR A 90 -12.93 1.63 -12.31
CA THR A 90 -14.02 0.70 -12.63
C THR A 90 -14.35 -0.29 -11.49
N SER A 91 -13.72 -0.14 -10.32
CA SER A 91 -13.91 -1.05 -9.20
C SER A 91 -15.31 -0.95 -8.60
N LYS A 92 -15.99 -2.10 -8.45
CA LYS A 92 -17.28 -2.18 -7.76
C LYS A 92 -17.17 -1.77 -6.28
N LEU A 93 -16.01 -1.95 -5.66
CA LEU A 93 -15.76 -1.50 -4.28
C LEU A 93 -15.78 0.03 -4.20
N LYS A 94 -15.08 0.71 -5.12
CA LYS A 94 -15.09 2.18 -5.23
C LYS A 94 -16.52 2.70 -5.40
N ARG A 95 -17.29 2.10 -6.31
CA ARG A 95 -18.71 2.43 -6.53
C ARG A 95 -19.56 2.26 -5.26
N THR A 96 -19.33 1.20 -4.50
CA THR A 96 -20.09 0.92 -3.28
C THR A 96 -19.77 1.95 -2.20
N ILE A 97 -18.50 2.35 -2.06
CA ILE A 97 -18.05 3.38 -1.14
C ILE A 97 -18.64 4.74 -1.51
N MET A 98 -18.54 5.16 -2.77
CA MET A 98 -19.10 6.44 -3.24
C MET A 98 -20.62 6.49 -3.07
N LYS A 99 -21.32 5.38 -3.35
CA LYS A 99 -22.76 5.27 -3.11
C LYS A 99 -23.11 5.40 -1.64
N TYR A 100 -22.32 4.79 -0.74
CA TYR A 100 -22.52 4.92 0.70
C TYR A 100 -22.32 6.34 1.20
N ASN A 101 -21.39 7.09 0.59
CA ASN A 101 -21.12 8.49 0.90
C ASN A 101 -22.08 9.49 0.21
N ASP A 102 -23.04 9.02 -0.59
CA ASP A 102 -23.89 9.86 -1.46
C ASP A 102 -23.09 10.72 -2.47
N GLU A 103 -21.91 10.26 -2.87
CA GLU A 103 -20.97 10.91 -3.81
C GLU A 103 -20.89 10.19 -5.16
N LEU A 104 -21.83 9.29 -5.45
CA LEU A 104 -21.81 8.53 -6.69
C LEU A 104 -22.23 9.41 -7.87
N ASP A 105 -21.26 9.76 -8.73
CA ASP A 105 -21.52 10.34 -10.05
C ASP A 105 -21.55 9.23 -11.11
N ASP A 106 -22.69 9.09 -11.80
CA ASP A 106 -22.87 8.09 -12.84
C ASP A 106 -22.17 8.47 -14.16
N PHE A 107 -21.71 9.73 -14.34
CA PHE A 107 -20.93 10.15 -15.51
C PHE A 107 -19.53 9.50 -15.53
N ASP A 108 -18.92 9.31 -14.36
CA ASP A 108 -17.61 8.66 -14.20
C ASP A 108 -17.64 7.15 -14.53
N LEU A 109 -18.82 6.58 -14.79
CA LEU A 109 -19.03 5.17 -15.10
C LEU A 109 -19.24 4.88 -16.61
N LEU A 110 -19.35 5.91 -17.45
CA LEU A 110 -19.51 5.83 -18.91
C LEU A 110 -18.16 5.77 -19.64
#